data_AF-A0AB39TU88-F1
#
_entry.id   AF-A0AB39TU88-F1
#
_cell.length_a   1.000
_cell.length_b   1.000
_cell.length_c   1.000
_cell.angle_alpha   90.00
_cell.angle_beta   90.00
_cell.angle_gamma   90.00
#
_symmetry.space_group_name_H-M   'P 1'
#
loop_
_entity.id
_entity.type
_entity.pdbx_description
1 polymer ?
#
loop_
_entity_poly.entity_id
_entity_poly.type
_entity_poly.pdbx_seq_one_letter_code
_entity_poly.pdbx_strand_id
1 'polypeptide(L)'
;MTTGRETMRARMKATAGLWSFHTVDEVTLHETADPEVAIAEFRVHGRITATGEPFALTYINVIRVVHGLIVSSRDYGNPQESLTLRTALAAPIA
;
A
#
# COMPACT_ATOMS: atom_id res chain seq x y z
N MET A 1 -3.11 -7.04 12.48
CA MET A 1 -2.66 -5.63 12.47
C MET A 1 -1.17 -5.61 12.80
N THR A 2 -0.34 -4.89 12.05
CA THR A 2 1.10 -4.77 12.36
C THR A 2 1.31 -3.62 13.34
N THR A 3 1.91 -3.90 14.49
CA THR A 3 2.12 -2.90 15.56
C THR A 3 3.61 -2.66 15.78
N GLY A 4 3.99 -1.38 15.85
CA GLY A 4 5.36 -0.96 16.12
C GLY A 4 6.21 -0.78 14.87
N ARG A 5 7.10 0.20 14.93
CA ARG A 5 7.94 0.63 13.80
C ARG A 5 8.89 -0.47 13.32
N GLU A 6 9.49 -1.23 14.24
CA GLU A 6 10.42 -2.31 13.87
C GLU A 6 9.69 -3.51 13.26
N THR A 7 8.53 -3.89 13.78
CA THR A 7 7.69 -4.95 13.18
C THR A 7 7.24 -4.57 11.77
N MET A 8 6.84 -3.30 11.57
CA MET A 8 6.50 -2.79 10.24
C MET A 8 7.70 -2.83 9.30
N ARG A 9 8.88 -2.38 9.76
CA ARG A 9 10.12 -2.44 8.98
C ARG A 9 10.47 -3.87 8.58
N ALA A 10 10.38 -4.82 9.49
CA ALA A 10 10.66 -6.23 9.23
C ALA A 10 9.69 -6.79 8.17
N ARG A 11 8.39 -6.51 8.28
CA ARG A 11 7.37 -6.91 7.30
C ARG A 11 7.66 -6.34 5.92
N MET A 12 7.97 -5.04 5.82
CA MET A 12 8.30 -4.40 4.55
C MET A 12 9.56 -4.98 3.91
N LYS A 13 10.58 -5.33 4.73
CA LYS A 13 11.78 -6.02 4.25
C LYS A 13 11.49 -7.43 3.72
N ALA A 14 10.57 -8.16 4.35
CA ALA A 14 10.24 -9.52 3.93
C ALA A 14 9.61 -9.59 2.53
N THR A 15 8.95 -8.52 2.10
CA THR A 15 8.34 -8.40 0.77
C THR A 15 9.17 -7.55 -0.20
N ALA A 16 10.34 -7.08 0.21
CA ALA A 16 11.18 -6.22 -0.60
C ALA A 16 11.66 -6.94 -1.86
N GLY A 17 11.57 -6.28 -3.01
CA GLY A 17 12.02 -6.81 -4.30
C GLY A 17 11.01 -7.69 -5.03
N LEU A 18 9.84 -8.01 -4.46
CA LEU A 18 8.80 -8.77 -5.18
C LEU A 18 8.19 -7.97 -6.34
N TRP A 19 8.03 -6.67 -6.13
CA TRP A 19 7.53 -5.72 -7.11
C TRP A 19 8.20 -4.37 -6.97
N SER A 20 8.03 -3.52 -7.98
CA SER A 20 8.38 -2.11 -7.95
C SER A 20 7.18 -1.25 -8.33
N PHE A 21 7.00 -0.13 -7.64
CA PHE A 21 5.99 0.87 -7.99
C PHE A 21 6.62 1.96 -8.83
N HIS A 22 5.87 2.52 -9.78
CA HIS A 22 6.40 3.49 -10.75
C HIS A 22 5.58 4.78 -10.82
N THR A 23 4.25 4.68 -10.76
CA THR A 23 3.35 5.82 -10.86
C THR A 23 2.16 5.67 -9.92
N VAL A 24 1.57 6.81 -9.58
CA VAL A 24 0.31 6.92 -8.86
C VAL A 24 -0.57 7.88 -9.64
N ASP A 25 -1.84 7.51 -9.84
CA ASP A 25 -2.85 8.36 -10.46
C ASP A 25 -4.19 8.26 -9.71
N GLU A 26 -5.21 8.94 -10.21
CA GLU A 26 -6.56 8.98 -9.63
C GLU A 26 -6.56 9.41 -8.16
N VAL A 27 -5.63 10.29 -7.78
CA VAL A 27 -5.46 10.73 -6.38
C VAL A 27 -6.57 11.70 -6.00
N THR A 28 -7.34 11.33 -4.97
CA THR A 28 -8.29 12.20 -4.29
C THR A 28 -7.94 12.24 -2.81
N LEU A 29 -7.76 13.45 -2.27
CA LEU A 29 -7.54 13.66 -0.85
C LEU A 29 -8.81 14.24 -0.21
N HIS A 30 -9.30 13.59 0.83
CA HIS A 30 -10.39 14.10 1.66
C HIS A 30 -9.84 14.63 2.96
N GLU A 31 -10.07 15.92 3.18
CA GLU A 31 -9.90 16.53 4.48
C GLU A 31 -10.95 15.99 5.45
N THR A 32 -10.58 15.89 6.72
CA THR A 32 -11.51 15.45 7.76
C THR A 32 -11.64 16.54 8.83
N ALA A 33 -12.66 16.42 9.69
CA ALA A 33 -12.83 17.35 10.80
C ALA A 33 -11.72 17.22 11.87
N ASP A 34 -11.00 16.10 11.90
CA ASP A 34 -9.81 15.93 12.73
C ASP A 34 -8.57 16.30 11.89
N PRO A 35 -7.85 17.38 12.21
CA PRO A 35 -6.70 17.82 11.42
C PRO A 35 -5.53 16.83 11.44
N GLU A 36 -5.52 15.85 12.35
CA GLU A 36 -4.52 14.79 12.40
C GLU A 36 -4.89 13.60 11.50
N VAL A 37 -6.06 13.59 10.86
CA VAL A 37 -6.56 12.47 10.04
C VAL A 37 -6.82 12.93 8.60
N ALA A 38 -6.25 12.19 7.65
CA ALA A 38 -6.50 12.35 6.23
C ALA A 38 -6.98 11.02 5.61
N ILE A 39 -7.82 11.12 4.57
CA ILE A 39 -8.24 9.98 3.75
C ILE A 39 -7.75 10.20 2.32
N ALA A 40 -6.98 9.27 1.78
CA ALA A 40 -6.50 9.32 0.40
C ALA A 40 -7.06 8.16 -0.41
N GLU A 41 -7.70 8.45 -1.53
CA GLU A 41 -8.04 7.47 -2.57
C GLU A 41 -7.03 7.60 -3.69
N PHE A 42 -6.49 6.48 -4.19
CA PHE A 42 -5.51 6.50 -5.26
C PHE A 42 -5.37 5.14 -5.92
N ARG A 43 -4.78 5.14 -7.11
CA ARG A 43 -4.37 3.94 -7.81
C ARG A 43 -2.86 3.93 -7.99
N VAL A 44 -2.22 2.85 -7.57
CA VAL A 44 -0.77 2.65 -7.70
C VAL A 44 -0.48 1.66 -8.81
N HIS A 45 0.51 1.98 -9.64
CA HIS A 45 0.96 1.14 -10.75
C HIS A 45 2.37 0.62 -10.48
N GLY A 46 2.60 -0.62 -10.87
CA GLY A 46 3.89 -1.27 -10.67
C GLY A 46 4.14 -2.42 -11.63
N ARG A 47 5.28 -3.09 -11.42
CA ARG A 47 5.67 -4.29 -12.13
C ARG A 47 6.15 -5.36 -11.18
N ILE A 48 5.80 -6.61 -11.45
CA ILE A 48 6.37 -7.78 -10.76
C ILE A 48 7.83 -7.87 -11.18
N THR A 49 8.75 -7.88 -10.23
CA THR A 49 10.19 -7.81 -10.53
C THR A 49 10.67 -9.02 -11.32
N ALA A 50 10.14 -10.21 -11.02
CA ALA A 50 10.58 -11.46 -11.64
C ALA A 50 10.14 -11.60 -13.11
N THR A 51 8.97 -11.08 -13.48
CA THR A 51 8.36 -11.29 -14.81
C THR A 51 8.29 -10.02 -15.65
N GLY A 52 8.37 -8.84 -15.02
CA GLY A 52 8.13 -7.55 -15.66
C GLY A 52 6.66 -7.25 -15.93
N GLU A 53 5.74 -8.15 -15.57
CA GLU A 53 4.30 -7.96 -15.80
C GLU A 53 3.79 -6.74 -15.03
N PRO A 54 3.01 -5.86 -15.70
CA PRO A 54 2.43 -4.70 -15.05
C PRO A 54 1.26 -5.12 -14.16
N PHE A 55 1.06 -4.38 -13.08
CA PHE A 55 -0.14 -4.46 -12.27
C PHE A 55 -0.56 -3.06 -11.80
N ALA A 56 -1.83 -2.94 -11.41
CA ALA A 56 -2.35 -1.75 -10.74
C ALA A 56 -3.20 -2.18 -9.54
N LEU A 57 -3.16 -1.40 -8.47
CA LEU A 57 -3.91 -1.63 -7.24
C LEU A 57 -4.61 -0.34 -6.81
N THR A 58 -5.91 -0.45 -6.58
CA THR A 58 -6.76 0.66 -6.11
C THR A 58 -6.88 0.61 -4.60
N TYR A 59 -6.64 1.75 -3.94
CA TYR A 59 -6.63 1.88 -2.49
C TYR A 59 -7.43 3.08 -1.98
N ILE A 60 -8.04 2.89 -0.81
CA ILE A 60 -8.42 3.96 0.11
C ILE A 60 -7.56 3.82 1.37
N ASN A 61 -6.88 4.88 1.77
CA ASN A 61 -6.02 4.89 2.93
C ASN A 61 -6.50 5.92 3.97
N VAL A 62 -6.73 5.46 5.20
CA VAL A 62 -7.02 6.33 6.35
C VAL A 62 -5.76 6.44 7.20
N ILE A 63 -5.15 7.63 7.21
CA ILE A 63 -3.86 7.89 7.84
C ILE A 63 -4.05 8.85 9.01
N ARG A 64 -3.45 8.54 10.16
CA ARG A 64 -3.30 9.50 11.25
C ARG A 64 -1.86 9.96 11.37
N VAL A 65 -1.65 11.28 11.37
CA VAL A 65 -0.36 11.94 11.43
C VAL A 65 -0.31 12.86 12.64
N VAL A 66 0.65 12.64 13.53
CA VAL A 66 0.85 13.43 14.75
C VAL A 66 2.29 13.93 14.76
N HIS A 67 2.50 15.23 14.94
CA HIS A 67 3.82 15.87 14.87
C HIS A 67 4.62 15.50 13.59
N GLY A 68 3.93 15.40 12.45
CA GLY A 68 4.54 15.04 11.16
C GLY A 68 4.89 13.55 11.00
N LEU A 69 4.54 12.69 11.97
CA LEU A 69 4.80 11.25 11.91
C LEU A 69 3.51 10.46 11.72
N ILE A 70 3.53 9.45 10.84
CA ILE A 70 2.43 8.51 10.68
C ILE A 70 2.37 7.62 11.94
N VAL A 71 1.30 7.77 12.74
CA VAL A 71 1.09 6.97 13.96
C VAL A 71 0.13 5.81 13.74
N SER A 72 -0.72 5.88 12.71
CA SER A 72 -1.51 4.75 12.24
C SER A 72 -1.85 4.88 10.76
N SER A 73 -1.97 3.75 10.07
CA SER A 73 -2.43 3.64 8.69
C SER A 73 -3.37 2.45 8.58
N ARG A 74 -4.50 2.64 7.90
CA ARG A 74 -5.42 1.57 7.50
C ARG A 74 -5.60 1.64 6.00
N ASP A 75 -5.26 0.54 5.33
CA ASP A 75 -5.24 0.47 3.88
C ASP A 75 -6.35 -0.48 3.43
N TYR A 76 -7.31 0.04 2.68
CA TYR A 76 -8.41 -0.72 2.09
C TYR A 76 -8.13 -0.85 0.59
N GLY A 77 -7.75 -2.04 0.15
CA GLY A 77 -7.48 -2.33 -1.26
C GLY A 77 -8.59 -3.16 -1.89
N ASN A 78 -8.71 -3.11 -3.21
CA ASN A 78 -9.56 -4.04 -3.96
C ASN A 78 -9.04 -5.49 -3.78
N PRO A 79 -9.82 -6.39 -3.14
CA PRO A 79 -9.33 -7.75 -2.87
C PRO A 79 -9.16 -8.60 -4.13
N GLN A 80 -9.88 -8.30 -5.22
CA GLN A 80 -9.74 -9.02 -6.48
C GLN A 80 -8.43 -8.69 -7.18
N GLU A 81 -8.07 -7.41 -7.26
CA GLU A 81 -6.78 -6.97 -7.84
C GLU A 81 -5.59 -7.52 -7.03
N SER A 82 -5.70 -7.50 -5.70
CA SER A 82 -4.71 -8.10 -4.80
C SER A 82 -4.58 -9.61 -5.04
N LEU A 83 -5.69 -10.33 -5.21
CA LEU A 83 -5.65 -11.76 -5.52
C LEU A 83 -4.99 -12.02 -6.88
N THR A 84 -5.34 -11.27 -7.93
CA THR A 84 -4.72 -11.38 -9.25
C THR A 84 -3.21 -11.19 -9.17
N LEU A 85 -2.74 -10.16 -8.48
CA LEU A 85 -1.30 -9.94 -8.26
C LEU A 85 -0.66 -11.12 -7.51
N ARG A 86 -1.29 -11.62 -6.45
CA ARG A 86 -0.76 -12.75 -5.67
C ARG A 86 -0.67 -14.04 -6.49
N THR A 87 -1.61 -14.29 -7.40
CA THR A 87 -1.55 -15.44 -8.31
C THR A 87 -0.45 -15.30 -9.36
N ALA A 88 -0.17 -14.08 -9.82
CA ALA A 88 0.91 -13.81 -10.77
C ALA A 88 2.31 -13.88 -10.12
N LEU A 89 2.42 -13.74 -8.80
CA LEU A 89 3.68 -13.91 -8.09
C LEU A 89 4.08 -15.39 -8.06
N ALA A 90 5.24 -15.70 -8.64
CA ALA A 90 5.82 -17.05 -8.67
C ALA A 90 6.15 -17.64 -7.29
N ALA A 91 6.20 -16.81 -6.24
CA ALA A 91 6.43 -17.23 -4.85
C ALA A 91 5.31 -16.71 -3.93
N PRO A 92 4.78 -17.54 -3.01
CA PRO A 92 3.81 -17.09 -2.02
C PRO A 92 4.38 -15.97 -1.15
N ILE A 93 3.61 -14.91 -0.94
CA ILE A 93 3.89 -13.92 0.10
C ILE A 93 3.43 -14.51 1.43
N ALA A 94 4.33 -14.59 2.42
CA ALA A 94 4.05 -15.01 3.79
C ALA A 94 3.28 -13.94 4.59
#